data_AF-R9HZE0-F1
#
_entry.id   AF-R9HZE0-F1
#
_cell.length_a   1.000
_cell.length_b   1.000
_cell.length_c   1.000
_cell.angle_alpha   90.00
_cell.angle_beta   90.00
_cell.angle_gamma   90.00
#
_symmetry.space_group_name_H-M   'P 1'
#
loop_
_entity.id
_entity.type
_entity.pdbx_description
1 polymer ?
#
loop_
_entity_poly.entity_id
_entity_poly.type
_entity_poly.pdbx_seq_one_letter_code
_entity_poly.pdbx_strand_id
1 'polypeptide(L)' 'MPVGEDANPAFAALEQKVDEWIENRGYTVPALTIQQLAAELGTNRTYLSDYVNSKYSLSFRNWIAQLRIDYSKRLLI' A
#
# COMPACT_ATOMS: atom_id res chain seq x y z
N MET A 1 17.45 15.41 -13.29
CA MET A 1 16.00 15.07 -13.18
C MET A 1 15.88 13.58 -12.92
N PRO A 2 14.95 13.09 -12.09
CA PRO A 2 14.41 13.62 -10.84
C PRO A 2 15.09 12.96 -9.61
N VAL A 3 15.05 13.67 -8.49
CA VAL A 3 15.58 13.30 -7.18
C VAL A 3 14.92 12.00 -6.68
N GLY A 4 15.70 10.92 -6.61
CA GLY A 4 15.33 9.66 -5.97
C GLY A 4 15.79 9.62 -4.51
N GLU A 5 15.75 10.76 -3.83
CA GLU A 5 16.39 10.96 -2.52
C GLU A 5 15.48 11.78 -1.60
N ASP A 6 14.30 11.24 -1.33
CA ASP A 6 13.50 11.63 -0.17
C ASP A 6 12.81 10.37 0.36
N ALA A 7 13.61 9.43 0.86
CA ALA A 7 13.12 8.51 1.88
C ALA A 7 12.83 9.36 3.13
N ASN A 8 11.72 10.09 3.10
CA ASN A 8 11.24 10.83 4.24
C ASN A 8 11.09 9.81 5.37
N PRO A 9 11.85 9.91 6.48
CA PRO A 9 11.77 8.94 7.56
C PRO A 9 10.34 8.82 8.12
N ALA A 10 9.48 9.81 7.89
CA ALA A 10 8.06 9.75 8.20
C ALA A 10 7.30 8.67 7.40
N PHE A 11 7.66 8.43 6.14
CA PHE A 11 7.08 7.36 5.33
C PHE A 11 7.75 6.01 5.56
N ALA A 12 8.99 5.95 6.04
CA ALA A 12 9.68 4.68 6.31
C ALA A 12 8.92 3.83 7.35
N ALA A 13 8.39 4.46 8.40
CA ALA A 13 7.55 3.77 9.39
C ALA A 13 6.21 3.29 8.80
N LEU A 14 5.64 4.04 7.84
CA LEU A 14 4.42 3.62 7.13
C LEU A 14 4.72 2.48 6.17
N GLU A 15 5.84 2.54 5.47
CA GLU A 15 6.30 1.54 4.54
C GLU A 15 6.45 0.18 5.21
N GLN A 16 7.14 0.14 6.37
CA GLN A 16 7.30 -1.09 7.13
C GLN A 16 5.94 -1.70 7.51
N LYS A 17 5.03 -0.89 8.06
CA LYS A 17 3.68 -1.37 8.43
C LYS A 17 2.88 -1.85 7.22
N VAL A 18 3.00 -1.16 6.08
CA VAL A 18 2.34 -1.54 4.84
C VAL A 18 2.91 -2.86 4.32
N ASP A 19 4.22 -3.05 4.41
CA ASP A 19 4.90 -4.28 4.00
C ASP A 19 4.44 -5.46 4.86
N GLU A 20 4.45 -5.31 6.18
CA GLU A 20 3.90 -6.30 7.13
C GLU A 20 2.43 -6.64 6.81
N TRP A 21 1.63 -5.63 6.47
CA TRP A 21 0.23 -5.82 6.09
C TRP A 21 0.06 -6.56 4.75
N ILE A 22 0.95 -6.31 3.77
CA ILE A 22 1.01 -7.05 2.50
C ILE A 22 1.42 -8.51 2.78
N GLU A 23 2.43 -8.74 3.60
CA GLU A 23 2.86 -10.09 4.00
C GLU A 23 1.73 -10.87 4.68
N ASN A 24 0.96 -10.19 5.53
CA ASN A 24 -0.23 -10.74 6.18
C ASN A 24 -1.43 -10.90 5.22
N ARG A 25 -1.25 -10.59 3.92
CA ARG A 25 -2.28 -10.70 2.87
C ARG A 25 -3.54 -9.91 3.15
N GLY A 26 -3.42 -8.75 3.82
CA GLY A 26 -4.58 -7.90 4.12
C GLY A 26 -5.33 -7.43 2.86
N TYR A 27 -4.66 -7.39 1.71
CA TYR A 27 -5.28 -7.09 0.40
C TYR A 27 -6.27 -8.15 -0.10
N THR A 28 -6.35 -9.31 0.56
CA THR A 28 -7.35 -10.35 0.25
C THR A 28 -8.72 -10.06 0.87
N VAL A 29 -8.80 -9.12 1.82
CA VAL A 29 -10.04 -8.75 2.49
C VAL A 29 -11.05 -8.16 1.50
N PRO A 30 -12.27 -8.73 1.40
CA PRO A 30 -13.31 -8.18 0.55
C PRO A 30 -13.76 -6.80 1.05
N ALA A 31 -14.05 -5.89 0.13
CA ALA A 31 -14.43 -4.50 0.43
C ALA A 31 -13.39 -3.68 1.21
N LEU A 32 -12.09 -4.03 1.09
CA LEU A 32 -11.02 -3.21 1.64
C LEU A 32 -11.11 -1.77 1.10
N THR A 33 -11.21 -0.82 2.03
CA THR A 33 -11.18 0.60 1.72
C THR A 33 -9.92 1.24 2.24
N ILE A 34 -9.55 2.37 1.66
CA ILE A 34 -8.41 3.16 2.14
C ILE A 34 -8.57 3.59 3.61
N GLN A 35 -9.81 3.78 4.06
CA GLN A 35 -10.09 4.15 5.44
C GLN A 35 -9.84 2.99 6.39
N GLN A 36 -10.21 1.76 5.99
CA GLN A 36 -9.88 0.55 6.76
C GLN A 36 -8.38 0.37 6.85
N LEU A 37 -7.66 0.42 5.71
CA LEU A 37 -6.21 0.27 5.74
C LEU A 37 -5.53 1.39 6.55
N ALA A 38 -6.01 2.62 6.42
CA ALA A 38 -5.51 3.72 7.22
C ALA A 38 -5.73 3.48 8.73
N ALA A 39 -6.90 3.00 9.13
CA ALA A 39 -7.19 2.67 10.52
C ALA A 39 -6.31 1.52 11.04
N GLU A 40 -6.10 0.46 10.26
CA GLU A 40 -5.23 -0.68 10.62
C GLU A 40 -3.77 -0.24 10.82
N LEU A 41 -3.26 0.63 9.95
CA LEU A 41 -1.89 1.12 10.03
C LEU A 41 -1.72 2.26 11.05
N GLY A 42 -2.83 2.78 11.60
CA GLY A 42 -2.86 3.94 12.49
C GLY A 42 -2.48 5.24 11.80
N THR A 43 -2.91 5.43 10.55
CA THR A 43 -2.66 6.61 9.72
C THR A 43 -3.95 7.23 9.18
N ASN A 44 -3.82 8.23 8.31
CA ASN A 44 -4.93 8.92 7.67
C ASN A 44 -5.07 8.51 6.21
N ARG A 45 -6.32 8.45 5.70
CA ARG A 45 -6.60 8.12 4.29
C ARG A 45 -5.83 9.02 3.30
N THR A 46 -5.66 10.31 3.63
CA THR A 46 -4.95 11.26 2.78
C THR A 46 -3.46 10.94 2.76
N TYR A 47 -2.89 10.64 3.92
CA TYR A 47 -1.48 10.29 4.07
C TYR A 47 -1.14 8.97 3.36
N LEU A 48 -2.04 7.98 3.47
CA LEU A 48 -1.91 6.72 2.76
C LEU A 48 -2.06 6.89 1.23
N SER A 49 -3.05 7.68 0.79
CA SER A 49 -3.23 7.99 -0.64
C SER A 49 -1.99 8.66 -1.21
N ASP A 50 -1.44 9.64 -0.48
CA ASP A 50 -0.25 10.39 -0.89
C ASP A 50 0.96 9.47 -0.98
N TYR A 51 1.18 8.62 0.03
CA TYR A 51 2.23 7.60 0.00
C TYR A 51 2.08 6.62 -1.18
N VAL A 52 0.88 6.09 -1.42
CA VAL A 52 0.65 5.15 -2.53
C VAL A 52 0.84 5.84 -3.88
N ASN A 53 0.38 7.09 -4.03
CA ASN A 53 0.56 7.86 -5.24
C ASN A 53 2.03 8.23 -5.47
N SER A 54 2.75 8.64 -4.42
CA SER A 54 4.17 8.98 -4.50
C SER A 54 5.04 7.77 -4.82
N LYS A 55 4.83 6.64 -4.14
CA LYS A 55 5.64 5.43 -4.28
C LYS A 55 5.29 4.58 -5.50
N TYR A 56 4.00 4.36 -5.74
CA TYR A 56 3.54 3.47 -6.80
C TYR A 56 3.05 4.22 -8.03
N SER A 57 2.85 5.55 -7.96
CA SER A 57 2.22 6.34 -9.03
C SER A 57 0.84 5.82 -9.43
N LEU A 58 0.12 5.22 -8.46
CA LEU A 58 -1.18 4.58 -8.66
C LEU A 58 -2.19 5.07 -7.61
N SER A 59 -3.48 4.95 -7.95
CA SER A 59 -4.57 5.11 -6.98
C SER A 59 -4.63 3.88 -6.06
N PHE A 60 -5.01 4.07 -4.79
CA PHE A 60 -5.18 2.99 -3.80
C PHE A 60 -5.91 1.75 -4.35
N ARG A 61 -7.05 1.95 -5.04
CA ARG A 61 -7.82 0.85 -5.63
C ARG A 61 -7.02 0.05 -6.66
N ASN A 62 -6.25 0.73 -7.50
CA ASN A 62 -5.44 0.07 -8.53
C ASN A 62 -4.26 -0.66 -7.89
N TRP A 63 -3.62 -0.06 -6.89
CA TRP A 63 -2.57 -0.71 -6.11
C TRP A 63 -3.06 -2.01 -5.43
N ILE A 64 -4.20 -2.00 -4.74
CA ILE A 64 -4.81 -3.21 -4.17
C ILE A 64 -5.15 -4.24 -5.27
N ALA A 65 -5.68 -3.81 -6.41
CA ALA A 65 -5.98 -4.71 -7.52
C ALA A 65 -4.70 -5.38 -8.06
N GLN A 66 -3.61 -4.64 -8.22
CA GLN A 66 -2.32 -5.19 -8.64
C GLN A 66 -1.79 -6.22 -7.64
N LEU A 67 -1.85 -5.95 -6.34
CA LEU A 67 -1.46 -6.90 -5.29
C LEU A 67 -2.26 -8.20 -5.38
N ARG A 68 -3.58 -8.11 -5.57
CA ARG A 68 -4.45 -9.29 -5.72
C ARG A 68 -4.15 -10.08 -6.99
N ILE A 69 -3.85 -9.40 -8.09
CA ILE A 69 -3.48 -10.04 -9.37
C ILE A 69 -2.13 -10.74 -9.23
N ASP A 70 -1.12 -10.09 -8.67
CA ASP A 70 0.21 -10.69 -8.44
C ASP A 70 0.11 -11.93 -7.55
N TYR A 71 -0.64 -11.81 -6.45
CA TYR A 71 -0.93 -12.93 -5.56
C TYR A 71 -1.65 -14.08 -6.28
N SER A 72 -2.65 -13.78 -7.11
CA SER A 72 -3.39 -14.80 -7.87
C SER A 72 -2.48 -15.50 -8.89
N LYS A 73 -1.56 -14.77 -9.53
CA LYS A 73 -0.57 -15.36 -10.45
C LYS A 73 0.38 -16.31 -9.72
N ARG A 74 0.82 -15.96 -8.51
CA ARG A 74 1.68 -16.82 -7.67
C ARG A 74 0.99 -18.08 -7.16
N LEU A 75 -0.34 -18.10 -7.10
CA LEU A 75 -1.12 -19.29 -6.71
C LEU A 75 -1.37 -20.26 -7.86
N LEU A 76 -1.21 -19.81 -9.11
CA LEU A 76 -1.47 -20.60 -10.33
C LEU A 76 -0.24 -21.38 -10.83
N ILE A 77 0.89 -21.30 -10.12
CA ILE A 77 2.14 -22.02 -10.39
C ILE A 77 2.31 -23.21 -9.46
#